data_AF-A0A956FEG8-F1
#
_entry.id   AF-A0A956FEG8-F1
#
_cell.length_a   1.000
_cell.length_b   1.000
_cell.length_c   1.000
_cell.angle_alpha   90.00
_cell.angle_beta   90.00
_cell.angle_gamma   90.00
#
_symmetry.space_group_name_H-M   'P 1'
#
loop_
_entity.id
_entity.type
_entity.pdbx_description
1 polymer ?
#
loop_
_entity_poly.entity_id
_entity_poly.type
_entity_poly.pdbx_seq_one_letter_code
_entity_poly.pdbx_strand_id
1 'polypeptide(L)'
;MPLRLRREQVRAIELELHPEQRPAYLAHLRRSFPERLRTLSDDELRERMEALLQRARGLGLHRPADDLRLLNLAVCFGWSLDRDVPWVEPMLRDASVSSSSERLRRVKARFVRQLQLQARNAEARRAFGPID
;
A
#
# COMPACT_ATOMS: atom_id res chain seq x y z
N MET A 1 7.06 22.19 34.80
CA MET A 1 7.88 21.08 34.26
C MET A 1 7.38 20.73 32.87
N PRO A 2 8.21 20.70 31.82
CA PRO A 2 7.76 20.25 30.50
C PRO A 2 7.61 18.72 30.49
N LEU A 3 6.47 18.23 30.01
CA LEU A 3 6.22 16.80 29.78
C LEU A 3 7.23 16.26 28.76
N ARG A 4 8.11 15.34 29.18
CA ARG A 4 9.01 14.60 28.29
C ARG A 4 8.30 13.34 27.77
N LEU A 5 7.55 13.48 26.67
CA LEU A 5 6.97 12.35 25.93
C LEU A 5 8.10 11.53 25.29
N ARG A 6 8.23 10.26 25.66
CA ARG A 6 9.17 9.32 25.01
C ARG A 6 8.69 9.03 23.59
N ARG A 7 9.61 8.80 22.64
CA ARG A 7 9.27 8.43 21.24
C ARG A 7 8.31 7.24 21.15
N GLU A 8 8.37 6.34 22.12
CA GLU A 8 7.50 5.16 22.23
C GLU A 8 6.07 5.55 22.62
N GLN A 9 5.91 6.55 23.50
CA GLN A 9 4.61 7.12 23.87
C GLN A 9 4.01 7.93 22.72
N VAL A 10 4.83 8.65 21.97
CA VAL A 10 4.39 9.35 20.75
C VAL A 10 3.94 8.35 19.69
N ARG A 11 4.65 7.23 19.48
CA ARG A 11 4.19 6.17 18.56
C ARG A 11 2.87 5.53 19.01
N ALA A 12 2.67 5.33 20.31
CA ALA A 12 1.44 4.78 20.85
C ALA A 12 0.24 5.75 20.68
N ILE A 13 0.49 7.05 20.71
CA ILE A 13 -0.52 8.11 20.51
C ILE A 13 -0.78 8.39 19.02
N GLU A 14 0.25 8.36 18.16
CA GLU A 14 0.12 8.51 16.70
C GLU A 14 -0.56 7.30 16.03
N LEU A 15 -0.73 6.21 16.77
CA LEU A 15 -1.49 5.01 16.41
C LEU A 15 -3.00 5.15 16.71
N GLU A 16 -3.56 6.36 16.67
CA GLU A 16 -5.01 6.55 16.54
C GLU A 16 -5.43 6.18 15.12
N LEU A 17 -5.32 4.88 14.85
CA LEU A 17 -5.42 4.25 13.55
C LEU A 17 -6.74 3.53 13.51
N HIS A 18 -7.84 4.30 13.39
CA HIS A 18 -9.22 3.83 13.25
C HIS A 18 -9.41 2.34 13.56
N PRO A 19 -9.19 1.92 14.83
CA PRO A 19 -9.16 0.51 15.20
C PRO A 19 -10.46 -0.19 14.86
N GLU A 20 -11.57 0.57 14.86
CA GLU A 20 -12.89 0.15 14.44
C GLU A 20 -12.97 -0.28 12.96
N GLN A 21 -12.08 0.22 12.10
CA GLN A 21 -12.07 -0.09 10.66
C GLN A 21 -11.20 -1.31 10.32
N ARG A 22 -10.29 -1.72 11.20
CA ARG A 22 -9.35 -2.82 10.94
C ARG A 22 -10.05 -4.16 10.65
N PRO A 23 -11.09 -4.58 11.40
CA PRO A 23 -11.82 -5.80 11.08
C PRO A 23 -12.50 -5.72 9.71
N ALA A 24 -13.02 -4.55 9.33
CA ALA A 24 -13.64 -4.33 8.03
C ALA A 24 -12.61 -4.43 6.88
N TYR A 25 -11.39 -3.92 7.09
CA TYR A 25 -10.30 -4.07 6.13
C TYR A 25 -9.87 -5.52 5.96
N LEU A 26 -9.70 -6.26 7.06
CA LEU A 26 -9.34 -7.67 7.02
C LEU A 26 -10.39 -8.49 6.24
N ALA A 27 -11.66 -8.30 6.57
CA ALA A 27 -12.78 -8.96 5.89
C ALA A 27 -12.85 -8.58 4.40
N HIS A 28 -12.60 -7.31 4.05
CA HIS A 28 -12.51 -6.87 2.66
C HIS A 28 -11.39 -7.58 1.92
N LEU A 29 -10.18 -7.61 2.46
CA LEU A 29 -9.02 -8.22 1.81
C LEU A 29 -9.23 -9.72 1.58
N ARG A 30 -9.74 -10.45 2.58
CA ARG A 30 -10.07 -11.88 2.46
C ARG A 30 -11.10 -12.14 1.36
N ARG A 31 -12.15 -11.32 1.29
CA ARG A 31 -13.19 -11.45 0.27
C ARG A 31 -12.70 -11.08 -1.13
N SER A 32 -11.87 -10.06 -1.25
CA SER A 32 -11.42 -9.54 -2.54
C SER A 32 -10.21 -10.27 -3.12
N PHE A 33 -9.38 -10.89 -2.28
CA PHE A 33 -8.15 -11.57 -2.70
C PHE A 33 -7.96 -12.94 -2.04
N PRO A 34 -8.97 -13.84 -2.07
CA PRO A 34 -8.92 -15.11 -1.35
C PRO A 34 -7.70 -15.94 -1.71
N GLU A 35 -7.40 -16.09 -3.01
CA GLU A 35 -6.27 -16.91 -3.48
C GLU A 35 -4.90 -16.33 -3.12
N ARG A 36 -4.75 -15.00 -3.20
CA ARG A 36 -3.47 -14.33 -2.90
C ARG A 36 -3.15 -14.34 -1.41
N LEU A 37 -4.16 -14.42 -0.56
CA LEU A 37 -4.03 -14.38 0.88
C LEU A 37 -4.22 -15.74 1.53
N ARG A 38 -4.50 -16.80 0.75
CA ARG A 38 -4.79 -18.15 1.24
C ARG A 38 -3.74 -18.70 2.19
N THR A 39 -2.48 -18.37 1.96
CA THR A 39 -1.34 -18.86 2.75
C THR A 39 -1.05 -18.05 4.01
N LEU A 40 -1.64 -16.85 4.13
CA LEU A 40 -1.49 -16.03 5.33
C LEU A 40 -2.61 -16.38 6.31
N SER A 41 -2.27 -16.53 7.58
CA SER A 41 -3.24 -16.49 8.67
C SER A 41 -3.81 -15.08 8.86
N ASP A 42 -4.92 -14.98 9.60
CA ASP A 42 -5.51 -13.67 9.91
C ASP A 42 -4.60 -12.80 10.77
N ASP A 43 -3.81 -13.42 11.65
CA ASP A 43 -2.84 -12.71 12.50
C ASP A 43 -1.68 -12.15 11.68
N GLU A 44 -1.07 -12.95 10.81
CA GLU A 44 -0.02 -12.47 9.90
C GLU A 44 -0.53 -11.38 8.96
N LEU A 45 -1.76 -11.53 8.45
CA LEU A 45 -2.36 -10.52 7.60
C LEU A 45 -2.57 -9.21 8.36
N ARG A 46 -3.07 -9.29 9.60
CA ARG A 46 -3.23 -8.12 10.47
C ARG A 46 -1.90 -7.44 10.71
N GLU A 47 -0.85 -8.16 11.10
CA GLU A 47 0.48 -7.60 11.33
C GLU A 47 1.03 -6.88 10.09
N ARG A 48 0.88 -7.47 8.90
CA ARG A 48 1.31 -6.86 7.64
C ARG A 48 0.51 -5.60 7.31
N MET A 49 -0.80 -5.62 7.53
CA MET A 49 -1.66 -4.44 7.37
C MET A 49 -1.20 -3.32 8.30
N GLU A 50 -1.00 -3.61 9.58
CA GLU A 50 -0.55 -2.65 10.58
C GLU A 50 0.80 -2.04 10.23
N ALA A 51 1.77 -2.88 9.88
CA ALA A 51 3.09 -2.42 9.49
C ALA A 51 3.04 -1.50 8.26
N LEU A 52 2.18 -1.79 7.28
CA LEU A 52 2.02 -0.95 6.10
C LEU A 52 1.35 0.40 6.46
N LEU A 53 0.26 0.37 7.21
CA LEU A 53 -0.48 1.58 7.57
C LEU A 53 0.36 2.50 8.47
N GLN A 54 1.16 1.94 9.38
CA GLN A 54 2.10 2.71 10.18
C GLN A 54 3.14 3.42 9.31
N ARG A 55 3.71 2.74 8.29
CA ARG A 55 4.63 3.38 7.33
C ARG A 55 3.93 4.44 6.49
N ALA A 56 2.68 4.19 6.08
CA ALA A 56 1.86 5.13 5.32
C ALA A 56 1.68 6.47 6.04
N ARG A 57 1.56 6.45 7.38
CA ARG A 57 1.51 7.69 8.19
C ARG A 57 2.80 8.50 8.05
N GLY A 58 3.96 7.85 8.09
CA GLY A 58 5.25 8.49 7.83
C GLY A 58 5.44 9.01 6.39
N LEU A 59 4.54 8.65 5.48
CA LEU A 59 4.47 9.15 4.10
C LEU A 59 3.39 10.23 3.91
N GLY A 60 2.74 10.68 4.98
CA GLY A 60 1.70 11.70 4.94
C GLY A 60 0.35 11.20 4.42
N LEU A 61 0.10 9.89 4.44
CA LEU A 61 -1.21 9.31 4.16
C LEU A 61 -1.95 9.15 5.49
N HIS A 62 -3.00 9.94 5.74
CA HIS A 62 -3.74 9.92 7.01
C HIS A 62 -5.23 9.62 6.86
N ARG A 63 -5.73 9.47 5.63
CA ARG A 63 -7.17 9.31 5.39
C ARG A 63 -7.56 7.82 5.36
N PRO A 64 -8.63 7.41 6.06
CA PRO A 64 -9.21 6.06 5.96
C PRO A 64 -9.43 5.56 4.53
N ALA A 65 -9.93 6.44 3.66
CA ALA A 65 -10.19 6.10 2.26
C ALA A 65 -8.91 5.75 1.48
N ASP A 66 -7.75 6.25 1.92
CA ASP A 66 -6.45 5.94 1.34
C ASP A 66 -5.88 4.63 1.87
N ASP A 67 -6.21 4.26 3.11
CA ASP A 67 -5.75 3.01 3.75
C ASP A 67 -6.17 1.78 2.96
N LEU A 68 -7.46 1.66 2.64
CA LEU A 68 -7.97 0.51 1.89
C LEU A 68 -7.37 0.43 0.47
N ARG A 69 -7.16 1.58 -0.17
CA ARG A 69 -6.53 1.65 -1.50
C ARG A 69 -5.08 1.19 -1.43
N LEU A 70 -4.34 1.61 -0.41
CA LEU A 70 -2.95 1.21 -0.21
C LEU A 70 -2.85 -0.28 0.12
N LEU A 71 -3.73 -0.80 0.98
CA LEU A 71 -3.82 -2.23 1.29
C LEU A 71 -4.08 -3.08 0.03
N ASN A 72 -5.01 -2.65 -0.83
CA ASN A 72 -5.27 -3.31 -2.10
C ASN A 72 -4.05 -3.32 -3.03
N LEU A 73 -3.27 -2.23 -3.06
CA LEU A 73 -2.00 -2.21 -3.79
C LEU A 73 -0.98 -3.18 -3.20
N ALA A 74 -0.87 -3.26 -1.87
CA ALA A 74 0.07 -4.17 -1.21
C ALA A 74 -0.22 -5.65 -1.46
N VAL A 75 -1.49 -6.06 -1.52
CA VAL A 75 -1.84 -7.44 -1.89
C VAL A 75 -1.47 -7.75 -3.35
N CYS A 76 -1.53 -6.74 -4.23
CA CYS A 76 -1.21 -6.91 -5.65
C CYS A 76 0.30 -6.89 -5.94
N PHE A 77 1.03 -5.98 -5.30
CA PHE A 77 2.39 -5.59 -5.67
C PHE A 77 3.43 -5.81 -4.56
N GLY A 78 3.02 -6.29 -3.38
CA GLY A 78 3.90 -6.60 -2.26
C GLY A 78 3.68 -5.68 -1.06
N TRP A 79 3.83 -6.24 0.14
CA TRP A 79 3.61 -5.54 1.41
C TRP A 79 4.67 -4.49 1.75
N SER A 80 5.78 -4.47 1.01
CA SER A 80 6.88 -3.50 1.11
C SER A 80 7.00 -2.66 -0.17
N LEU A 81 5.91 -2.48 -0.94
CA LEU A 81 5.93 -1.74 -2.21
C LEU A 81 6.52 -0.34 -2.10
N ASP A 82 6.42 0.31 -0.93
CA ASP A 82 7.02 1.61 -0.65
C ASP A 82 8.55 1.60 -0.70
N ARG A 83 9.18 0.45 -0.44
CA ARG A 83 10.63 0.23 -0.44
C ARG A 83 11.10 -0.54 -1.68
N ASP A 84 10.35 -1.56 -2.08
CA ASP A 84 10.73 -2.48 -3.15
C ASP A 84 10.56 -1.85 -4.53
N VAL A 85 9.73 -0.80 -4.63
CA VAL A 85 9.42 -0.11 -5.88
C VAL A 85 9.92 1.33 -5.80
N PRO A 86 11.09 1.66 -6.39
CA PRO A 86 11.82 2.90 -6.12
C PRO A 86 11.05 4.20 -6.39
N TRP A 87 10.01 4.16 -7.24
CA TRP A 87 9.20 5.31 -7.59
C TRP A 87 8.01 5.53 -6.66
N VAL A 88 7.65 4.57 -5.80
CA VAL A 88 6.44 4.69 -4.98
C VAL A 88 6.62 5.71 -3.86
N GLU A 89 7.64 5.56 -3.02
CA GLU A 89 7.89 6.50 -1.92
C GLU A 89 8.04 7.96 -2.40
N PRO A 90 8.82 8.28 -3.44
CA PRO A 90 8.89 9.63 -3.99
C PRO A 90 7.54 10.18 -4.44
N MET A 91 6.70 9.36 -5.09
CA MET A 91 5.37 9.78 -5.52
C MET A 91 4.40 10.00 -4.35
N LEU A 92 4.51 9.21 -3.28
CA LEU A 92 3.71 9.37 -2.07
C LEU A 92 4.13 10.60 -1.25
N ARG A 93 5.38 11.05 -1.39
CA ARG A 93 5.93 12.26 -0.73
C ARG A 93 5.92 13.52 -1.60
N ASP A 94 5.42 13.45 -2.83
CA ASP A 94 5.43 14.57 -3.77
C ASP A 94 4.64 15.78 -3.23
N ALA A 95 5.36 16.77 -2.70
CA ALA A 95 4.77 17.97 -2.10
C ALA A 95 4.07 18.87 -3.13
N SER A 96 4.34 18.71 -4.43
CA SER A 96 3.61 19.43 -5.48
C SER A 96 2.15 18.97 -5.62
N VAL A 97 1.81 17.81 -5.03
CA VAL A 97 0.47 17.25 -5.01
C VAL A 97 -0.09 17.36 -3.58
N SER A 98 -0.97 18.33 -3.37
CA SER A 98 -1.48 18.68 -2.04
C SER A 98 -2.31 17.56 -1.38
N SER A 99 -2.97 16.71 -2.18
CA SER A 99 -3.86 15.66 -1.68
C SER A 99 -3.15 14.30 -1.59
N SER A 100 -3.08 13.72 -0.39
CA SER A 100 -2.62 12.34 -0.14
C SER A 100 -3.30 11.33 -1.06
N SER A 101 -4.61 11.49 -1.24
CA SER A 101 -5.43 10.63 -2.07
C SER A 101 -5.06 10.74 -3.55
N GLU A 102 -4.68 11.93 -4.02
CA GLU A 102 -4.23 12.13 -5.39
C GLU A 102 -2.85 11.51 -5.62
N ARG A 103 -1.92 11.64 -4.65
CA ARG A 103 -0.62 10.95 -4.69
C ARG A 103 -0.80 9.44 -4.81
N LEU A 104 -1.66 8.85 -3.98
CA LEU A 104 -1.97 7.43 -4.03
C LEU A 104 -2.68 7.02 -5.34
N ARG A 105 -3.58 7.87 -5.87
CA ARG A 105 -4.21 7.65 -7.17
C ARG A 105 -3.18 7.58 -8.29
N ARG A 106 -2.18 8.48 -8.29
CA ARG A 106 -1.09 8.49 -9.28
C ARG A 106 -0.22 7.25 -9.17
N VAL A 107 0.11 6.79 -7.97
CA VAL A 107 0.82 5.51 -7.73
C VAL A 107 0.04 4.34 -8.35
N LYS A 108 -1.26 4.22 -8.03
CA LYS A 108 -2.13 3.20 -8.62
C LYS A 108 -2.14 3.26 -10.15
N ALA A 109 -2.30 4.45 -10.73
CA ALA A 109 -2.34 4.64 -12.18
C ALA A 109 -1.03 4.17 -12.85
N ARG A 110 0.12 4.42 -12.21
CA ARG A 110 1.42 3.97 -12.71
C ARG A 110 1.56 2.45 -12.67
N PHE A 111 1.14 1.79 -11.59
CA PHE A 111 1.10 0.32 -11.52
C PHE A 111 0.23 -0.28 -12.63
N VAL A 112 -0.98 0.25 -12.84
CA VAL A 112 -1.88 -0.22 -13.91
C VAL A 112 -1.22 -0.08 -15.28
N ARG A 113 -0.57 1.07 -15.54
CA ARG A 113 0.14 1.29 -16.81
C ARG A 113 1.28 0.28 -17.02
N GLN A 114 2.05 -0.04 -15.98
CA GLN A 114 3.12 -1.04 -16.07
C GLN A 114 2.56 -2.44 -16.37
N LEU A 115 1.47 -2.85 -15.73
CA LEU A 115 0.82 -4.12 -16.01
C LEU A 115 0.31 -4.20 -17.46
N GLN A 116 -0.30 -3.13 -17.96
CA GLN A 116 -0.75 -3.06 -19.35
C GLN A 116 0.41 -3.16 -20.35
N LEU A 117 1.54 -2.51 -20.06
CA LEU A 117 2.74 -2.61 -20.89
C LEU A 117 3.33 -4.02 -20.86
N GLN A 118 3.39 -4.66 -19.69
CA GLN A 118 3.88 -6.03 -19.56
C GLN A 118 3.00 -7.03 -20.32
N ALA A 119 1.67 -6.88 -20.23
CA ALA A 119 0.72 -7.72 -20.96
C ALA A 119 0.90 -7.58 -22.48
N ARG A 120 0.94 -6.34 -22.98
CA ARG A 120 1.18 -6.05 -24.40
C ARG A 120 2.53 -6.59 -24.88
N ASN A 121 3.58 -6.43 -24.10
CA ASN A 121 4.92 -6.94 -24.45
C ASN A 121 4.94 -8.46 -24.45
N ALA A 122 4.22 -9.13 -23.54
CA ALA A 122 4.10 -10.57 -23.51
C ALA A 122 3.32 -11.09 -24.74
N GLU A 123 2.25 -10.42 -25.13
CA GLU A 123 1.49 -10.72 -26.35
C GLU A 123 2.34 -10.54 -27.61
N ALA A 124 3.07 -9.42 -27.72
CA ALA A 124 3.97 -9.18 -28.84
C ALA A 124 5.09 -10.24 -28.92
N ARG A 125 5.70 -10.61 -27.79
CA ARG A 125 6.71 -11.69 -27.76
C ARG A 125 6.15 -13.04 -28.19
N ARG A 126 4.89 -13.35 -27.83
CA ARG A 126 4.20 -14.57 -28.29
C ARG A 126 3.90 -14.54 -29.78
N ALA A 127 3.51 -13.38 -30.31
CA ALA A 127 3.13 -13.22 -31.71
C ALA A 127 4.34 -13.16 -32.66
N PHE A 128 5.46 -12.58 -32.22
CA PHE A 128 6.59 -12.28 -33.10
C PHE A 128 7.90 -13.05 -32.75
N GLY A 129 7.95 -13.82 -31.66
CA GLY A 129 9.16 -14.52 -31.22
C GLY A 129 10.30 -13.57 -30.80
N PRO A 130 11.40 -14.04 -30.21
CA PRO A 130 12.62 -13.24 -30.11
C PRO A 130 13.10 -12.92 -31.54
N ILE A 131 13.34 -11.64 -31.81
CA ILE A 131 14.09 -11.22 -32.99
C ILE A 131 15.56 -11.51 -32.64
N ASP A 132 16.13 -12.55 -33.25
CA ASP A 132 17.57 -12.82 -33.23
C ASP A 132 18.36 -11.68 -33.90
#